data_AF-A0A832TBG9-F1
#
_entry.id   AF-A0A832TBG9-F1
#
_cell.length_a   1.000
_cell.length_b   1.000
_cell.length_c   1.000
_cell.angle_alpha   90.00
_cell.angle_beta   90.00
_cell.angle_gamma   90.00
#
_symmetry.space_group_name_H-M   'P 1'
#
loop_
_entity.id
_entity.type
_entity.pdbx_description
1 polymer ?
#
loop_
_entity_poly.entity_id
_entity_poly.type
_entity_poly.pdbx_seq_one_letter_code
_entity_poly.pdbx_strand_id
1 'polypeptide(L)'
;MNIIEMLLLILLILLLLASLFNPLLLFPAIGLSMLQVGYNKGFLPIPLSLILLLILGLRGDYYSIAIMTILAFLLFMIISDKIKYYPFR
;
A
#
# COMPACT_ATOMS: atom_id res chain seq x y z
N MET A 1 -11.79 2.76 -10.37
CA MET A 1 -11.45 1.66 -9.44
C MET A 1 -12.61 0.68 -9.37
N ASN A 2 -12.35 -0.59 -9.64
CA ASN A 2 -13.37 -1.64 -9.61
C ASN A 2 -13.64 -2.12 -8.16
N ILE A 3 -14.77 -2.77 -7.88
CA ILE A 3 -15.14 -3.22 -6.51
C ILE A 3 -14.07 -4.14 -5.89
N ILE A 4 -13.53 -5.06 -6.70
CA ILE A 4 -12.48 -5.99 -6.27
C ILE A 4 -11.18 -5.25 -5.94
N GLU A 5 -10.80 -4.25 -6.73
CA GLU A 5 -9.60 -3.43 -6.48
C GLU A 5 -9.74 -2.64 -5.18
N MET A 6 -10.92 -2.06 -4.93
CA MET A 6 -11.23 -1.36 -3.70
C MET A 6 -11.13 -2.28 -2.48
N LEU A 7 -11.68 -3.49 -2.57
CA LEU A 7 -11.58 -4.51 -1.52
C LEU A 7 -10.12 -4.91 -1.25
N LEU A 8 -9.34 -5.17 -2.30
CA LEU A 8 -7.92 -5.51 -2.16
C LEU A 8 -7.13 -4.36 -1.50
N LEU A 9 -7.47 -3.11 -1.81
CA LEU A 9 -6.77 -1.93 -1.28
C LEU A 9 -7.11 -1.70 0.19
N ILE A 10 -8.38 -1.88 0.57
CA ILE A 10 -8.79 -1.86 1.98
C ILE A 10 -8.06 -2.98 2.75
N LEU A 11 -8.02 -4.19 2.19
CA LEU A 11 -7.33 -5.32 2.80
C LEU A 11 -5.82 -5.06 2.97
N LEU A 12 -5.17 -4.47 1.96
CA LEU A 12 -3.76 -4.07 2.03
C LEU A 12 -3.52 -3.08 3.17
N ILE A 13 -4.36 -2.05 3.29
CA ILE A 13 -4.26 -1.04 4.36
C ILE A 13 -4.43 -1.69 5.73
N LEU A 14 -5.41 -2.58 5.89
CA LEU A 14 -5.63 -3.30 7.16
C LEU A 14 -4.42 -4.16 7.53
N LEU A 15 -3.80 -4.84 6.58
CA LEU A 15 -2.61 -5.64 6.82
C LEU A 15 -1.39 -4.78 7.17
N LEU A 16 -1.22 -3.62 6.51
CA LEU A 16 -0.15 -2.68 6.87
C LEU A 16 -0.33 -2.14 8.30
N LEU A 17 -1.55 -1.78 8.69
CA LEU A 17 -1.84 -1.36 10.06
C LEU A 17 -1.58 -2.49 11.07
N ALA A 18 -2.03 -3.71 10.76
CA ALA A 18 -1.78 -4.86 11.62
C ALA A 18 -0.29 -5.22 11.70
N SER A 19 0.48 -4.95 10.64
CA SER A 19 1.92 -5.20 10.59
C SER A 19 2.74 -4.32 11.54
N LEU A 20 2.17 -3.22 12.05
CA LEU A 20 2.78 -2.42 13.12
C LEU A 20 2.84 -3.16 14.46
N PHE A 21 1.87 -4.06 14.72
CA PHE A 21 1.82 -4.86 15.93
C PHE A 21 2.54 -6.20 15.78
N ASN A 22 2.48 -6.79 14.57
CA ASN A 22 3.13 -8.05 14.27
C ASN A 22 3.81 -7.99 12.89
N PRO A 23 5.15 -7.89 12.82
CA PRO A 23 5.87 -7.75 11.55
C PRO A 23 5.65 -8.89 10.55
N LEU A 24 5.25 -10.08 11.01
CA LEU A 24 4.97 -11.22 10.12
C LEU A 24 3.77 -10.97 9.21
N LEU A 25 2.87 -10.06 9.57
CA LEU A 25 1.73 -9.69 8.74
C LEU A 25 2.13 -8.86 7.51
N LEU A 26 3.40 -8.47 7.40
CA LEU A 26 3.93 -7.81 6.21
C LEU A 26 4.10 -8.80 5.04
N PHE A 27 4.30 -10.10 5.30
CA PHE A 27 4.35 -11.13 4.26
C PHE A 27 3.06 -11.24 3.42
N PRO A 28 1.86 -11.39 4.03
CA PRO A 28 0.62 -11.36 3.25
C PRO A 28 0.36 -10.00 2.59
N ALA A 29 0.82 -8.88 3.19
CA ALA A 29 0.74 -7.57 2.54
C ALA A 29 1.59 -7.49 1.26
N ILE A 30 2.81 -8.05 1.28
CA ILE A 30 3.66 -8.19 0.08
C ILE A 30 2.92 -9.00 -0.98
N GLY A 31 2.39 -10.17 -0.62
CA GLY A 31 1.67 -11.04 -1.56
C GLY A 31 0.47 -10.34 -2.21
N LEU A 32 -0.34 -9.64 -1.43
CA LEU A 32 -1.48 -8.86 -1.95
C LEU A 32 -1.04 -7.72 -2.86
N SER A 33 0.04 -7.02 -2.52
CA SER A 33 0.55 -5.92 -3.35
C SER A 33 1.00 -6.42 -4.74
N MET A 34 1.57 -7.62 -4.84
CA MET A 34 1.93 -8.24 -6.12
C MET A 34 0.68 -8.56 -6.97
N LEU A 35 -0.39 -9.04 -6.33
CA LEU A 35 -1.65 -9.30 -7.02
C LEU A 35 -2.27 -8.00 -7.55
N GLN A 36 -2.25 -6.92 -6.77
CA GLN A 36 -2.77 -5.61 -7.18
C GLN A 36 -2.06 -4.98 -8.37
N VAL A 37 -0.72 -5.10 -8.46
CA VAL A 37 0.05 -4.62 -9.61
C VAL A 37 -0.39 -5.33 -10.90
N GLY A 38 -0.88 -6.57 -10.80
CA GLY A 38 -1.48 -7.30 -11.93
C GLY A 38 -2.79 -6.70 -12.43
N TYR A 39 -3.59 -6.07 -11.56
CA TYR A 39 -4.88 -5.49 -11.90
C TYR A 39 -4.80 -4.02 -12.34
N ASN A 40 -3.89 -3.21 -11.77
CA ASN A 40 -3.82 -1.78 -12.08
C ASN A 40 -2.39 -1.26 -12.27
N LYS A 41 -1.87 -1.39 -13.50
CA LYS A 41 -0.51 -0.97 -13.89
C LYS A 41 -0.26 0.54 -13.83
N GLY A 42 -1.31 1.37 -13.70
CA GLY A 42 -1.20 2.83 -13.72
C GLY A 42 -1.25 3.51 -12.35
N PHE A 43 -1.63 2.78 -11.30
CA PHE A 43 -1.85 3.36 -9.97
C PHE A 43 -0.58 3.46 -9.12
N LEU A 44 0.42 2.59 -9.34
CA LEU A 44 1.67 2.59 -8.59
C LEU A 44 2.86 2.56 -9.57
N PRO A 45 3.69 3.64 -9.64
CA PRO A 45 4.81 3.73 -10.59
C PRO A 45 5.96 2.76 -10.26
N ILE A 46 6.00 2.22 -9.04
CA ILE A 46 7.02 1.29 -8.54
C ILE A 46 6.28 0.08 -7.95
N PRO A 47 6.78 -1.17 -8.11
CA PRO A 47 6.18 -2.33 -7.46
C PRO A 47 6.24 -2.14 -5.94
N LEU A 48 5.10 -1.86 -5.32
CA LEU A 48 5.00 -1.64 -3.88
C LEU A 48 5.51 -2.86 -3.10
N SER A 49 5.41 -4.05 -3.69
CA SER A 49 6.00 -5.29 -3.17
C SER A 49 7.51 -5.20 -2.91
N LEU A 50 8.27 -4.55 -3.78
CA LEU A 50 9.73 -4.38 -3.60
C LEU A 50 10.01 -3.45 -2.41
N ILE A 51 9.23 -2.37 -2.27
CA ILE A 51 9.37 -1.43 -1.17
C ILE A 51 9.04 -2.13 0.16
N LEU A 52 7.95 -2.90 0.20
CA LEU A 52 7.58 -3.69 1.37
C LEU A 52 8.66 -4.73 1.74
N LEU A 53 9.27 -5.37 0.74
CA LEU A 53 10.35 -6.34 0.96
C LEU A 53 11.61 -5.67 1.55
N LEU A 54 11.92 -4.44 1.14
CA LEU A 54 13.00 -3.64 1.74
C LEU A 54 12.70 -3.29 3.21
N ILE A 55 11.45 -2.96 3.52
CA ILE A 55 11.03 -2.61 4.89
C ILE A 55 11.17 -3.78 5.85
N LEU A 56 11.04 -5.02 5.37
CA LEU A 56 11.25 -6.22 6.18
C LEU A 56 12.66 -6.27 6.81
N GLY A 57 13.65 -5.64 6.19
CA GLY A 57 15.02 -5.55 6.71
C GLY A 57 15.22 -4.44 7.76
N LEU A 58 14.26 -3.54 7.93
CA LEU A 58 14.35 -2.44 8.90
C LEU A 58 14.08 -2.95 10.32
N ARG A 59 14.73 -2.32 11.31
CA ARG A 59 14.60 -2.68 12.73
C ARG A 59 14.02 -1.53 13.55
N GLY A 60 13.27 -1.89 14.59
CA GLY A 60 12.76 -0.97 15.59
C GLY A 60 11.91 0.14 14.99
N ASP A 61 12.14 1.38 15.40
CA ASP A 61 11.31 2.53 15.03
C ASP A 61 11.34 2.83 13.53
N TYR A 62 12.45 2.51 12.84
CA TYR A 62 12.57 2.72 11.39
C TYR A 62 11.56 1.89 10.60
N TYR A 63 11.21 0.70 11.09
CA TYR A 63 10.18 -0.16 10.48
C TYR A 63 8.80 0.51 10.58
N SER A 64 8.44 0.99 11.77
CA SER A 64 7.18 1.67 12.03
C SER A 64 7.04 2.96 11.23
N ILE A 65 8.11 3.78 11.17
CA ILE A 65 8.15 5.01 10.38
C ILE A 65 7.95 4.69 8.90
N ALA A 66 8.61 3.64 8.38
CA ALA A 66 8.47 3.27 6.97
C ALA A 66 7.05 2.81 6.63
N ILE A 67 6.40 2.00 7.48
CA ILE A 67 5.00 1.59 7.27
C ILE A 67 4.07 2.80 7.31
N MET A 68 4.23 3.69 8.28
CA MET A 68 3.42 4.92 8.37
C MET A 68 3.60 5.81 7.13
N THR A 69 4.83 5.89 6.62
CA THR A 69 5.14 6.62 5.38
C THR A 69 4.42 6.00 4.17
N ILE A 70 4.40 4.66 4.06
CA ILE A 70 3.66 3.96 3.00
C ILE A 70 2.16 4.20 3.13
N LEU A 71 1.60 4.11 4.33
CA LEU A 71 0.19 4.37 4.58
C LEU A 71 -0.19 5.79 4.16
N ALA A 72 0.61 6.78 4.55
CA ALA A 72 0.42 8.17 4.12
C ALA A 72 0.50 8.33 2.60
N PHE A 73 1.49 7.69 1.96
CA PHE A 73 1.63 7.71 0.50
C PHE A 73 0.44 7.07 -0.22
N LEU A 74 -0.04 5.92 0.25
CA LEU A 74 -1.23 5.26 -0.30
C LEU A 74 -2.48 6.12 -0.15
N LEU A 75 -2.69 6.73 1.02
CA LEU A 75 -3.79 7.67 1.24
C LEU A 75 -3.71 8.88 0.32
N PHE A 76 -2.51 9.47 0.18
CA PHE A 76 -2.27 10.57 -0.74
C PHE A 76 -2.61 10.16 -2.17
N MET A 77 -2.15 8.99 -2.63
CA MET A 77 -2.46 8.48 -3.97
C MET A 77 -3.96 8.27 -4.19
N ILE A 78 -4.68 7.73 -3.21
CA ILE A 78 -6.15 7.57 -3.30
C ILE A 78 -6.83 8.94 -3.43
N ILE A 79 -6.39 9.94 -2.66
CA ILE A 79 -6.94 11.30 -2.71
C ILE A 79 -6.61 11.96 -4.05
N SER A 80 -5.35 11.88 -4.49
CA SER A 80 -4.90 12.44 -5.77
C SER A 80 -5.58 11.78 -6.98
N ASP A 81 -5.83 10.47 -6.93
CA ASP A 81 -6.60 9.77 -7.96
C ASP A 81 -8.04 10.29 -8.00
N LYS A 82 -8.69 10.48 -6.85
CA LYS A 82 -10.01 11.14 -6.79
C LYS A 82 -9.99 12.58 -7.34
N ILE A 83 -8.92 13.34 -7.08
CA ILE A 83 -8.76 14.70 -7.59
C ILE A 83 -8.51 14.69 -9.11
N LYS A 84 -7.79 13.70 -9.65
CA LYS A 84 -7.55 13.57 -11.10
C LYS A 84 -8.83 13.24 -11.88
N TYR A 85 -9.83 12.63 -11.23
CA TYR A 85 -11.18 12.38 -11.77
C TYR A 85 -12.24 13.43 -11.41
N TYR A 86 -11.91 14.43 -10.58
CA TYR A 86 -12.66 15.68 -10.45
C TYR A 86 -11.78 16.81 -11.00
N PRO A 87 -11.71 16.98 -12.34
CA PRO A 87 -11.08 18.16 -12.87
C PRO A 87 -11.83 19.34 -12.26
N PHE A 88 -11.10 20.22 -11.59
CA PHE A 88 -11.57 21.56 -11.32
C PHE A 88 -12.29 22.08 -12.57
N ARG A 89 -13.58 22.37 -12.41
CA ARG A 89 -14.31 23.22 -13.33
C ARG A 89 -13.89 24.66 -13.06
#